data_AF-A0A3E0TN10-F1
#
_entry.id   AF-A0A3E0TN10-F1
#
_cell.length_a   1.000
_cell.length_b   1.000
_cell.length_c   1.000
_cell.angle_alpha   90.00
_cell.angle_beta   90.00
_cell.angle_gamma   90.00
#
_symmetry.space_group_name_H-M   'P 1'
#
loop_
_entity.id
_entity.type
_entity.pdbx_description
1 polymer ?
#
loop_
_entity_poly.entity_id
_entity_poly.type
_entity_poly.pdbx_seq_one_letter_code
_entity_poly.pdbx_strand_id
1 'polypeptide(L)' 'MELNQWVDELFEVFDEDRDGVINRTEFVELIDCLLQDKGIRMCESIFKRFDKNHDNAISKEELREMVIELAL' A
#
# COMPACT_ATOMS: atom_id res chain seq x y z
N MET A 1 19.81 5.09 2.98
CA MET A 1 18.39 5.48 2.85
C MET A 1 17.67 4.81 3.99
N GLU A 2 17.01 5.58 4.85
CA GLU A 2 16.22 5.00 5.94
C GLU A 2 14.92 4.45 5.37
N LEU A 3 14.50 3.27 5.83
CA LEU A 3 13.27 2.60 5.38
C LEU A 3 12.04 3.49 5.54
N ASN A 4 12.01 4.31 6.60
CA ASN A 4 10.94 5.28 6.86
C ASN A 4 10.78 6.25 5.70
N GLN A 5 11.89 6.75 5.16
CA GLN A 5 11.88 7.74 4.08
C GLN A 5 11.34 7.14 2.78
N TRP A 6 11.65 5.86 2.53
CA TRP A 6 11.09 5.12 1.39
C TRP A 6 9.59 4.86 1.53
N VAL A 7 9.14 4.53 2.74
CA VAL A 7 7.72 4.36 3.05
C VAL A 7 6.99 5.70 2.90
N ASP A 8 7.57 6.80 3.39
CA ASP A 8 7.02 8.14 3.23
C ASP A 8 6.86 8.52 1.75
N GLU A 9 7.91 8.36 0.95
CA GLU A 9 7.87 8.67 -0.48
C GLU A 9 6.87 7.80 -1.25
N LEU A 10 6.83 6.49 -0.97
CA LEU A 10 5.81 5.61 -1.56
C LEU A 10 4.41 6.06 -1.14
N PHE A 11 4.20 6.33 0.15
CA PHE A 11 2.91 6.76 0.66
C PHE A 11 2.43 8.03 -0.03
N GLU A 12 3.26 9.06 -0.13
CA GLU A 12 2.92 10.34 -0.80
C GLU A 12 2.66 10.19 -2.31
N VAL A 13 3.23 9.17 -2.95
CA VAL A 13 3.01 8.91 -4.39
C VAL A 13 1.65 8.24 -4.63
N PHE A 14 1.15 7.47 -3.68
CA PHE A 14 -0.08 6.68 -3.85
C PHE A 14 -1.30 7.26 -3.14
N ASP A 15 -1.10 8.01 -2.06
CA ASP A 15 -2.12 8.83 -1.39
C ASP A 15 -2.41 10.07 -2.27
N GLU A 16 -3.22 9.87 -3.31
CA GLU A 16 -3.51 10.87 -4.33
C GLU A 16 -4.43 11.96 -3.78
N ASP A 17 -5.37 11.56 -2.92
CA ASP A 17 -6.29 12.47 -2.26
C ASP A 17 -5.72 13.13 -0.99
N ARG A 18 -4.58 12.63 -0.49
CA ARG A 18 -3.85 13.14 0.68
C ARG A 18 -4.68 13.08 1.95
N ASP A 19 -5.54 12.08 2.07
CA ASP A 19 -6.35 11.87 3.26
C ASP A 19 -5.56 11.19 4.40
N GLY A 20 -4.33 10.72 4.11
CA GLY A 20 -3.45 10.11 5.08
C GLY A 20 -3.65 8.59 5.21
N VAL A 21 -4.42 7.96 4.33
CA VAL A 21 -4.57 6.52 4.18
C VAL A 21 -4.55 6.13 2.69
N ILE A 22 -4.16 4.90 2.35
CA ILE A 22 -4.30 4.40 0.98
C ILE A 22 -5.59 3.61 0.91
N ASN A 23 -6.60 4.15 0.25
CA ASN A 23 -7.87 3.47 0.07
C ASN A 23 -7.78 2.37 -1.00
N ARG A 24 -8.82 1.54 -1.12
CA ARG A 24 -8.85 0.44 -2.11
C ARG A 24 -8.64 0.92 -3.56
N THR A 25 -9.11 2.12 -3.90
CA THR A 25 -9.01 2.65 -5.27
C THR A 25 -7.56 3.01 -5.58
N GLU A 26 -6.91 3.73 -4.68
CA GLU A 26 -5.49 4.10 -4.76
C GLU A 26 -4.58 2.88 -4.73
N PHE A 27 -4.93 1.88 -3.93
CA PHE A 27 -4.18 0.62 -3.89
C PHE A 27 -4.29 -0.18 -5.20
N VAL A 28 -5.44 -0.13 -5.86
CA VAL A 28 -5.62 -0.79 -7.16
C VAL A 28 -4.76 -0.10 -8.22
N GLU A 29 -4.74 1.23 -8.26
CA GLU A 29 -3.87 2.01 -9.15
C GLU A 29 -2.38 1.70 -8.88
N LEU A 30 -1.99 1.63 -7.60
CA LEU A 30 -0.64 1.26 -7.15
C LEU A 30 -0.21 -0.10 -7.72
N ILE A 31 -1.07 -1.11 -7.56
CA ILE A 31 -0.76 -2.47 -8.01
C ILE A 31 -0.84 -2.56 -9.53
N ASP A 32 -1.76 -1.86 -10.19
CA ASP A 32 -1.84 -1.85 -11.64
C ASP A 32 -0.55 -1.27 -12.25
N CYS A 33 -0.04 -0.20 -11.66
CA CYS A 33 1.24 0.40 -12.04
C CYS A 33 2.44 -0.54 -11.81
N LEU A 34 2.47 -1.25 -10.67
CA LEU A 34 3.58 -2.14 -10.31
C LEU A 34 3.55 -3.51 -11.01
N LEU A 35 2.37 -4.07 -11.27
CA LEU A 35 2.18 -5.47 -11.70
C LEU A 35 1.60 -5.61 -13.12
N GLN A 36 1.26 -4.50 -13.80
CA GLN A 36 0.99 -4.30 -15.24
C GLN A 36 0.08 -5.29 -16.01
N ASP A 37 -0.40 -6.39 -15.42
CA ASP A 37 -1.39 -7.31 -16.01
C ASP A 37 -1.83 -8.45 -15.05
N LYS A 38 -1.05 -8.74 -13.98
CA LYS A 38 -1.33 -9.86 -13.04
C LYS A 38 -2.03 -9.44 -11.74
N GLY A 39 -2.26 -8.14 -11.56
CA GLY A 39 -2.47 -7.51 -10.26
C GLY A 39 -3.85 -7.71 -9.63
N ILE A 40 -4.94 -7.56 -10.40
CA ILE A 40 -6.27 -7.27 -9.84
C ILE A 40 -6.79 -8.35 -8.86
N ARG A 41 -6.61 -9.64 -9.13
CA ARG A 41 -7.04 -10.71 -8.19
C ARG A 41 -6.11 -10.84 -6.99
N MET A 42 -4.84 -10.50 -7.17
CA MET A 42 -3.86 -10.52 -6.09
C MET A 42 -4.06 -9.32 -5.17
N CYS A 43 -4.44 -8.15 -5.73
CA CYS A 43 -4.71 -6.90 -4.99
C CYS A 43 -5.61 -7.15 -3.79
N GLU A 44 -6.76 -7.78 -3.97
CA GLU A 44 -7.74 -7.90 -2.89
C GLU A 44 -7.25 -8.83 -1.75
N SER A 45 -6.47 -9.85 -2.10
CA SER A 45 -5.88 -10.77 -1.12
C SER A 45 -4.69 -10.15 -0.39
N ILE A 46 -3.88 -9.36 -1.11
CA ILE A 46 -2.74 -8.61 -0.60
C ILE A 46 -3.25 -7.49 0.31
N PHE A 47 -4.22 -6.71 -0.15
CA PHE A 47 -4.86 -5.64 0.59
C PHE A 47 -5.42 -6.14 1.91
N LYS A 48 -6.27 -7.18 1.89
CA LYS A 48 -6.82 -7.78 3.12
C LYS A 48 -5.78 -8.40 4.05
N ARG A 49 -4.61 -8.77 3.51
CA ARG A 49 -3.52 -9.33 4.31
C ARG A 49 -2.77 -8.23 5.07
N PHE A 50 -2.70 -7.03 4.50
CA PHE A 50 -1.99 -5.89 5.08
C PHE A 50 -2.89 -4.92 5.86
N ASP A 51 -4.15 -4.80 5.47
CA ASP A 51 -5.24 -4.14 6.22
C ASP A 51 -5.55 -4.99 7.46
N LYS A 52 -4.79 -4.75 8.55
CA LYS A 52 -4.86 -5.52 9.80
C LYS A 52 -6.04 -5.07 10.64
N ASN A 53 -6.39 -3.80 10.56
CA ASN A 53 -7.49 -3.21 11.31
C ASN A 53 -8.86 -3.43 10.60
N HIS A 54 -8.84 -3.92 9.35
CA HIS A 54 -9.99 -4.18 8.50
C HIS A 54 -10.85 -2.93 8.24
N ASP A 55 -10.24 -1.76 8.21
CA ASP A 55 -10.91 -0.48 7.95
C ASP A 55 -11.12 -0.22 6.44
N ASN A 56 -10.63 -1.12 5.58
CA ASN A 56 -10.62 -0.99 4.13
C ASN A 56 -9.73 0.11 3.59
N ALA A 57 -8.73 0.53 4.36
CA ALA A 57 -7.65 1.41 3.98
C ALA A 57 -6.32 0.82 4.46
N ILE A 58 -5.20 1.33 3.96
CA ILE A 58 -3.87 1.02 4.45
C ILE A 58 -3.34 2.28 5.09
N SER A 59 -3.21 2.27 6.41
CA SER A 59 -2.58 3.35 7.14
C SER A 59 -1.08 3.38 6.87
N LYS A 60 -0.45 4.54 7.08
CA LYS A 60 1.00 4.69 6.94
C LYS A 60 1.81 3.69 7.80
N GLU A 61 1.29 3.36 8.98
CA GLU A 61 1.86 2.34 9.86
C GLU A 61 1.76 0.93 9.26
N GLU A 62 0.63 0.58 8.65
CA GLU A 62 0.42 -0.71 7.98
C GLU A 62 1.27 -0.84 6.72
N LEU A 63 1.41 0.24 5.94
CA LEU A 63 2.34 0.29 4.81
C LEU A 63 3.79 0.09 5.28
N ARG A 64 4.16 0.72 6.39
CA ARG A 64 5.51 0.55 6.97
C ARG A 64 5.77 -0.89 7.36
N GLU A 65 4.83 -1.53 8.05
CA GLU A 65 4.97 -2.94 8.41
C GLU A 65 5.03 -3.85 7.18
N MET A 66 4.22 -3.57 6.15
CA MET A 66 4.27 -4.29 4.88
C MET A 66 5.65 -4.21 4.23
N VAL A 67 6.22 -3.01 4.15
CA VAL A 67 7.54 -2.80 3.53
C VAL A 67 8.64 -3.47 4.35
N ILE A 68 8.55 -3.47 5.69
CA ILE A 68 9.47 -4.21 6.56
C ILE A 68 9.35 -5.72 6.32
N GLU A 69 8.13 -6.26 6.25
CA GLU A 69 7.89 -7.70 6.05
C GLU A 69 8.39 -8.19 4.68
N LEU A 70 8.27 -7.37 3.63
CA LEU A 70 8.73 -7.70 2.28
C LEU A 70 10.23 -7.48 2.07
N ALA A 71 10.86 -6.60 2.86
CA ALA A 71 12.29 -6.31 2.79
C ALA A 71 13.16 -7.29 3.60
N LEU A 72 12.54 -8.19 4.38
CA LEU A 72 13.15 -9.28 5.16
C LEU A 72 12.99 -10.64 4.47
#